data_AF-A0AAR5P1F3-F1
#
_entry.id   AF-A0AAR5P1F3-F1
#
_cell.length_a   1.000
_cell.length_b   1.000
_cell.length_c   1.000
_cell.angle_alpha   90.00
_cell.angle_beta   90.00
_cell.angle_gamma   90.00
#
_symmetry.space_group_name_H-M   'P 1'
#
loop_
_entity.id
_entity.type
_entity.pdbx_description
1 polymer ?
#
loop_
_entity_poly.entity_id
_entity_poly.type
_entity_poly.pdbx_seq_one_letter_code
_entity_poly.pdbx_strand_id
1 'polypeptide(L)'
;MLDKEIRAVFMRTFAELLQGYRSCLTLIRIHPKPVITFHKAAFLGEKNLRDCDFTTRVLDCMFFTSFVSERGPPWRPCDVWDELY
;
A
#
# COMPACT_ATOMS: atom_id res chain seq x y z
N MET A 1 -1.30 -1.17 27.84
CA MET A 1 -0.04 -1.00 27.09
C MET A 1 0.09 -2.04 26.00
N LEU A 2 -0.15 -3.32 26.30
CA LEU A 2 -0.12 -4.44 25.33
C LEU A 2 -0.85 -4.17 24.00
N ASP A 3 -2.09 -3.65 24.03
CA ASP A 3 -2.86 -3.38 22.80
C ASP A 3 -2.17 -2.38 21.86
N LYS A 4 -1.46 -1.39 22.43
CA LYS A 4 -0.74 -0.38 21.65
C LYS A 4 0.52 -0.99 21.02
N GLU A 5 1.19 -1.88 21.72
CA GLU A 5 2.36 -2.61 21.23
C GLU A 5 1.97 -3.56 20.10
N ILE A 6 0.89 -4.33 20.27
CA ILE A 6 0.35 -5.20 19.22
C ILE A 6 -0.01 -4.37 17.98
N ARG A 7 -0.74 -3.27 18.15
CA ARG A 7 -1.04 -2.36 17.04
C ARG A 7 0.22 -1.82 16.38
N ALA A 8 1.23 -1.43 17.15
CA ALA A 8 2.49 -0.91 16.61
C ALA A 8 3.24 -1.98 15.80
N VAL A 9 3.24 -3.24 16.24
CA VAL A 9 3.83 -4.37 15.49
C VAL A 9 3.10 -4.57 14.17
N PHE A 10 1.77 -4.71 14.20
CA PHE A 10 1.00 -4.82 12.95
C PHE A 10 1.23 -3.64 12.04
N MET A 11 1.31 -2.44 12.63
CA MET A 11 1.53 -1.25 11.85
C MET A 11 2.87 -1.31 11.13
N ARG A 12 3.95 -1.58 11.85
CA ARG A 12 5.28 -1.68 11.25
C ARG A 12 5.39 -2.81 10.21
N THR A 13 4.77 -3.97 10.47
CA THR A 13 4.78 -5.09 9.53
C THR A 13 4.15 -4.73 8.18
N PHE A 14 2.93 -4.19 8.19
CA PHE A 14 2.27 -3.78 6.94
C PHE A 14 3.02 -2.62 6.29
N ALA A 15 3.71 -1.80 7.09
CA ALA A 15 4.45 -0.66 6.62
C ALA A 15 5.61 -1.16 5.76
N GLU A 16 6.47 -1.99 6.33
CA GLU A 16 7.61 -2.59 5.63
C GLU A 16 7.14 -3.40 4.40
N LEU A 17 6.05 -4.16 4.54
CA LEU A 17 5.45 -4.92 3.44
C LEU A 17 5.03 -4.03 2.27
N LEU A 18 4.36 -2.90 2.54
CA LEU A 18 3.78 -2.01 1.53
C LEU A 18 4.67 -0.80 1.20
N GLN A 19 5.86 -0.69 1.78
CA GLN A 19 6.81 0.40 1.52
C GLN A 19 7.02 0.59 0.02
N GLY A 20 6.99 1.83 -0.46
CA GLY A 20 7.15 2.13 -1.87
C GLY A 20 5.92 1.93 -2.74
N TYR A 21 4.77 1.45 -2.23
CA TYR A 21 3.58 1.18 -3.06
C TYR A 21 3.15 2.39 -3.92
N ARG A 22 3.39 3.63 -3.45
CA ARG A 22 3.07 4.86 -4.17
C ARG A 22 3.83 5.02 -5.49
N SER A 23 5.05 4.48 -5.62
CA SER A 23 5.81 4.50 -6.89
C SER A 23 5.13 3.68 -7.98
N CYS A 24 4.29 2.73 -7.57
CA CYS A 24 3.57 1.82 -8.46
C CYS A 24 2.12 2.27 -8.71
N LEU A 25 1.73 3.49 -8.29
CA LEU A 25 0.41 4.03 -8.54
C LEU A 25 0.38 4.87 -9.82
N THR A 26 -0.65 4.66 -10.64
CA THR A 26 -1.01 5.56 -11.72
C THR A 26 -2.31 6.27 -11.37
N LEU A 27 -2.30 7.60 -11.46
CA LEU A 27 -3.44 8.44 -11.13
C LEU A 27 -3.99 9.12 -12.38
N ILE A 28 -5.18 8.70 -12.80
CA ILE A 28 -5.85 9.19 -14.01
C ILE A 28 -6.87 10.26 -13.60
N ARG A 29 -6.64 11.50 -14.04
CA ARG A 29 -7.44 12.69 -13.64
C ARG A 29 -8.29 13.30 -14.76
N ILE A 30 -8.67 12.50 -15.76
CA ILE A 30 -9.54 12.94 -16.87
C ILE A 30 -11.04 12.78 -16.57
N HIS A 31 -11.38 12.10 -15.47
CA HIS A 31 -12.76 11.84 -15.04
C HIS A 31 -13.14 12.74 -13.85
N PRO A 32 -14.45 12.97 -13.59
CA PRO A 32 -14.91 13.74 -12.43
C PRO A 32 -14.42 13.19 -11.09
N LYS A 33 -14.20 11.88 -11.00
CA LYS A 33 -13.53 11.21 -9.89
C LYS A 33 -12.20 10.65 -10.37
N PRO A 34 -11.06 10.94 -9.72
CA PRO A 34 -9.78 10.35 -10.09
C PRO A 34 -9.85 8.83 -10.03
N VAL A 35 -9.28 8.18 -11.05
CA VAL A 35 -9.12 6.72 -11.07
C VAL A 35 -7.68 6.41 -10.66
N ILE A 36 -7.52 5.49 -9.70
CA ILE A 36 -6.22 5.01 -9.25
C ILE A 36 -6.05 3.57 -9.70
N THR A 37 -4.93 3.28 -10.35
CA THR A 37 -4.53 1.92 -10.67
C THR A 37 -3.18 1.60 -10.02
N PHE A 38 -2.96 0.32 -9.71
CA PHE A 38 -1.73 -0.16 -9.09
C PHE A 38 -1.02 -1.14 -10.02
N HIS A 39 0.26 -0.87 -10.31
CA HIS A 39 1.09 -1.69 -11.18
C HIS A 39 1.70 -2.87 -10.40
N LYS A 40 0.88 -3.87 -10.08
CA LYS A 40 1.26 -5.05 -9.25
C LYS A 40 2.58 -5.71 -9.65
N ALA A 41 2.80 -5.94 -10.94
CA ALA A 41 4.01 -6.61 -11.43
C ALA A 41 5.30 -5.81 -11.20
N ALA A 42 5.21 -4.47 -11.17
CA ALA A 42 6.36 -3.60 -10.90
C ALA A 42 6.71 -3.68 -9.42
N PHE A 43 5.72 -3.50 -8.54
CA PHE A 43 5.88 -3.60 -7.11
C PHE A 43 6.47 -4.96 -6.67
N LEU A 44 5.91 -6.07 -7.17
CA LEU A 44 6.42 -7.40 -6.87
C LEU A 44 7.84 -7.62 -7.41
N GLY A 45 8.17 -7.04 -8.56
CA GLY A 45 9.51 -7.10 -9.14
C GLY A 45 10.56 -6.34 -8.33
N GLU A 46 10.28 -5.10 -7.95
CA GLU A 46 11.19 -4.25 -7.17
C GLU A 46 11.51 -4.85 -5.80
N LYS A 47 10.55 -5.59 -5.20
CA LYS A 47 10.74 -6.25 -3.90
C LYS A 47 11.18 -7.71 -3.96
N ASN A 48 11.38 -8.26 -5.16
CA ASN A 48 11.66 -9.70 -5.34
C ASN A 48 10.61 -10.61 -4.67
N LEU A 49 9.32 -10.24 -4.75
CA LEU A 49 8.19 -10.94 -4.12
C LEU A 49 7.28 -11.65 -5.14
N ARG A 50 7.72 -11.79 -6.39
CA ARG A 50 6.90 -12.35 -7.49
C ARG A 50 6.36 -13.75 -7.18
N ASP A 51 7.14 -14.59 -6.51
CA ASP A 51 6.78 -15.97 -6.18
C ASP A 51 6.20 -16.12 -4.76
N CYS A 52 5.97 -15.00 -4.05
CA CYS A 52 5.36 -15.00 -2.73
C CYS A 52 3.84 -15.04 -2.84
N ASP A 53 3.23 -16.21 -2.59
CA ASP A 53 1.77 -16.39 -2.61
C ASP A 53 1.06 -15.45 -1.62
N PHE A 54 1.63 -15.28 -0.43
CA PHE A 54 1.09 -14.36 0.58
C PHE A 54 0.99 -12.93 0.05
N THR A 55 2.10 -12.36 -0.46
CA THR A 55 2.10 -10.99 -0.98
C THR A 55 1.17 -10.85 -2.18
N THR A 56 1.17 -11.85 -3.08
CA THR A 56 0.28 -11.87 -4.24
C THR A 56 -1.19 -11.78 -3.83
N ARG A 57 -1.62 -12.59 -2.85
CA ARG A 57 -2.98 -12.57 -2.31
C ARG A 57 -3.32 -11.29 -1.56
N VAL A 58 -2.38 -10.74 -0.79
CA VAL A 58 -2.56 -9.45 -0.13
C VAL A 58 -2.83 -8.34 -1.15
N LEU A 59 -2.09 -8.31 -2.26
CA LEU A 59 -2.28 -7.31 -3.30
C LEU A 59 -3.57 -7.50 -4.12
N ASP A 60 -4.12 -8.71 -4.17
CA ASP A 60 -5.38 -9.01 -4.87
C ASP A 60 -6.64 -8.85 -4.00
N CYS A 61 -6.48 -8.70 -2.68
CA CYS A 61 -7.63 -8.64 -1.80
C CYS A 61 -8.31 -7.26 -1.81
N MET A 62 -9.58 -7.23 -1.39
CA MET A 62 -10.36 -6.00 -1.30
C MET A 62 -9.74 -4.96 -0.37
N PHE A 63 -9.09 -5.39 0.73
CA PHE A 63 -8.42 -4.48 1.65
C PHE A 63 -7.37 -3.61 0.92
N PHE A 64 -6.53 -4.23 0.08
CA PHE A 64 -5.50 -3.48 -0.63
C PHE A 64 -6.09 -2.53 -1.68
N THR A 65 -7.18 -2.93 -2.34
CA THR A 65 -7.93 -2.07 -3.26
C THR A 65 -8.46 -0.81 -2.57
N SER A 66 -9.08 -0.97 -1.38
CA SER A 66 -9.54 0.15 -0.57
C SER A 66 -8.37 1.00 -0.06
N PHE A 67 -7.31 0.37 0.44
CA PHE A 67 -6.11 1.05 0.94
C PHE A 67 -5.52 2.01 -0.10
N VAL A 68 -5.33 1.53 -1.34
CA VAL A 68 -4.82 2.36 -2.44
C VAL A 68 -5.79 3.47 -2.81
N SER A 69 -7.09 3.20 -2.83
CA SER A 69 -8.11 4.18 -3.21
C SER A 69 -8.20 5.34 -2.20
N GLU A 70 -8.04 5.04 -0.91
CA GLU A 70 -8.10 6.02 0.18
C GLU A 70 -6.79 6.79 0.34
N ARG A 71 -5.64 6.13 0.14
CA ARG A 71 -4.30 6.69 0.43
C ARG A 71 -3.45 7.05 -0.79
N GLY A 72 -3.90 6.73 -2.00
CA GLY A 72 -3.26 7.11 -3.26
C GLY A 72 -3.44 8.59 -3.70
N PRO A 73 -4.56 9.28 -3.37
CA PRO A 73 -4.77 10.68 -3.79
C PRO A 73 -3.83 11.77 -3.23
N PRO A 74 -3.13 11.61 -2.08
CA PRO A 74 -2.19 12.61 -1.60
C PRO A 74 -0.72 12.26 -1.91
N TRP A 75 -0.02 13.20 -2.53
CA TRP A 75 1.46 13.28 -2.58
C TRP A 75 2.08 13.67 -1.22
N ARG A 76 1.28 13.59 -0.14
CA ARG A 76 1.64 13.99 1.22
C ARG A 76 1.32 12.84 2.20
N PRO A 77 2.08 12.71 3.29
CA PRO A 77 1.73 11.82 4.41
C PRO A 77 0.29 12.06 4.87
N CYS A 78 -0.47 10.98 5.07
CA CYS A 78 -1.84 11.02 5.58
C CYS A 78 -1.91 10.92 7.11
N ASP A 79 -1.01 10.13 7.69
CA ASP A 79 -0.94 9.84 9.11
C ASP A 79 0.44 9.25 9.47
N VAL A 80 0.62 8.91 10.74
CA VAL A 80 1.86 8.33 11.31
C VAL A 80 2.35 7.07 10.58
N TRP A 81 1.49 6.37 9.85
CA TRP A 81 1.90 5.25 9.00
C TRP A 81 2.97 5.64 7.98
N ASP A 82 2.79 6.82 7.38
CA ASP A 82 3.62 7.33 6.30
C ASP A 82 4.98 7.81 6.81
N GLU A 83 5.16 7.89 8.12
CA GLU A 83 6.39 8.26 8.82
C GLU A 83 7.16 7.04 9.34
N LEU A 84 6.60 5.82 9.27
CA LEU A 84 7.26 4.59 9.70
C LEU A 84 8.34 4.09 8.71
N TYR A 85 8.73 4.93 7.74
CA TYR A 85 9.65 4.64 6.63
C TYR A 85 10.85 5.59 6.61
#